data_AF-A0A8C5Q7V2-F1
#
_entry.id   AF-A0A8C5Q7V2-F1
#
_cell.length_a   1.000
_cell.length_b   1.000
_cell.length_c   1.000
_cell.angle_alpha   90.00
_cell.angle_beta   90.00
_cell.angle_gamma   90.00
#
_symmetry.space_group_name_H-M   'P 1'
#
loop_
_entity.id
_entity.type
_entity.pdbx_description
1 polymer ?
#
loop_
_entity_poly.entity_id
_entity_poly.type
_entity_poly.pdbx_seq_one_letter_code
_entity_poly.pdbx_strand_id
1 'polypeptide(L)'
;MACASTVEKTPTLSGTVLTHRPREVWLHVVHPIFCRPPCLVSNPLTYWYNLSYSGKKSITVEAMIDSGASNCFIDTALVSKFSIPVLNKDVPVHIQVVDGSSLGAGPVTKETIPLSSTLGPSHRELLSYDVITSPVFPIILGLPWLRRHDPIIRWSSGQLLFPSLHCRKVCLREVTTTLCSILDLHKTPSNVTLPQVYQSFKDVFDERGVDALPPHRPYDCPIDLLPGAPIPYGRLYPLSEPELVILKEYIDENLAKGFIRPSTSPAGAGIFFVAKKDGGLRPCVDYRALNHITVKNRYPLPLISELMDRLKTATIFSKLDLKGAYNLIRVKEGDEWKTAFRSRYGHFEYTVMPYGLCNAPATFQCFIKLFFAICWINVLSYIW
;
A
#
# COMPACT_ATOMS: atom_id res chain seq x y z
N MET A 1 -8.44 -1.17 -15.53
CA MET A 1 -8.70 -0.60 -14.20
C MET A 1 -7.50 0.24 -13.80
N ALA A 2 -7.66 1.48 -13.34
CA ALA A 2 -6.51 2.33 -13.01
C ALA A 2 -6.77 3.05 -11.70
N CYS A 3 -6.00 2.77 -10.65
CA CYS A 3 -6.03 3.54 -9.42
C CYS A 3 -5.06 4.73 -9.53
N ALA A 4 -5.60 5.95 -9.50
CA ALA A 4 -4.78 7.16 -9.50
C ALA A 4 -4.43 7.61 -8.08
N SER A 5 -3.14 7.57 -7.77
CA SER A 5 -2.57 8.17 -6.56
C SER A 5 -1.24 8.86 -6.88
N THR A 6 -1.20 10.16 -6.64
CA THR A 6 0.02 10.98 -6.64
C THR A 6 0.83 10.67 -5.38
N VAL A 7 2.10 10.25 -5.54
CA VAL A 7 3.05 10.10 -4.43
C VAL A 7 4.42 10.57 -4.90
N GLU A 8 4.96 11.60 -4.26
CA GLU A 8 6.35 12.06 -4.43
C GLU A 8 7.28 11.24 -3.52
N LYS A 9 8.31 10.59 -4.08
CA LYS A 9 9.53 10.17 -3.34
C LYS A 9 10.77 10.15 -4.23
N THR A 10 11.86 10.70 -3.69
CA THR A 10 13.24 10.65 -4.20
C THR A 10 14.01 9.43 -3.68
N PRO A 11 15.03 8.88 -4.40
CA PRO A 11 15.80 7.71 -3.96
C PRO A 11 17.25 8.04 -3.55
N THR A 12 17.81 7.31 -2.57
CA THR A 12 19.25 7.06 -2.46
C THR A 12 19.54 5.66 -1.91
N LEU A 13 20.56 4.99 -2.48
CA LEU A 13 21.04 3.64 -2.22
C LEU A 13 22.32 3.65 -1.37
N SER A 14 22.53 2.66 -0.50
CA SER A 14 23.65 1.69 -0.55
C SER A 14 23.83 0.85 0.73
N GLY A 15 24.27 -0.41 0.56
CA GLY A 15 25.41 -0.99 1.31
C GLY A 15 25.22 -1.66 2.68
N THR A 16 25.23 -2.99 2.67
CA THR A 16 25.27 -4.04 3.73
C THR A 16 26.27 -3.84 4.90
N VAL A 17 25.93 -4.28 6.14
CA VAL A 17 26.66 -5.26 7.03
C VAL A 17 25.82 -5.51 8.31
N LEU A 18 25.71 -6.79 8.71
CA LEU A 18 25.05 -7.28 9.94
C LEU A 18 25.91 -7.03 11.20
N THR A 19 25.37 -6.32 12.20
CA THR A 19 25.68 -6.54 13.63
C THR A 19 24.50 -6.10 14.51
N HIS A 20 24.14 -6.93 15.50
CA HIS A 20 23.12 -6.66 16.53
C HIS A 20 23.30 -5.31 17.26
N ARG A 21 22.24 -4.48 17.36
CA ARG A 21 22.02 -3.43 18.39
C ARG A 21 20.56 -2.85 18.34
N PRO A 22 20.13 -2.02 19.31
CA PRO A 22 18.81 -2.06 19.97
C PRO A 22 17.65 -1.44 19.16
N ARG A 23 16.41 -1.55 19.67
CA ARG A 23 15.19 -1.04 19.01
C ARG A 23 15.28 0.48 18.74
N GLU A 24 15.47 0.84 17.47
CA GLU A 24 15.46 2.20 16.94
C GLU A 24 14.05 2.64 16.52
N VAL A 25 13.75 3.93 16.69
CA VAL A 25 12.43 4.55 16.45
C VAL A 25 12.62 5.78 15.55
N TRP A 26 11.91 5.84 14.43
CA TRP A 26 12.10 6.83 13.34
C TRP A 26 11.13 8.02 13.49
N LEU A 27 11.59 9.25 13.22
CA LEU A 27 10.75 10.46 13.13
C LEU A 27 10.98 11.14 11.79
N HIS A 28 9.94 11.59 11.10
CA HIS A 28 10.10 12.39 9.88
C HIS A 28 9.81 13.87 10.21
N VAL A 29 10.86 14.67 10.49
CA VAL A 29 10.72 16.13 10.52
C VAL A 29 11.46 16.71 9.32
N VAL A 30 10.71 17.30 8.41
CA VAL A 30 11.29 18.08 7.30
C VAL A 30 11.65 19.45 7.85
N HIS A 31 12.95 19.74 7.96
CA HIS A 31 13.44 21.08 8.31
C HIS A 31 13.68 21.88 7.02
N PRO A 32 13.07 23.06 6.85
CA PRO A 32 13.35 23.93 5.71
C PRO A 32 14.55 24.83 6.04
N ILE A 33 15.73 24.54 5.46
CA ILE A 33 16.86 25.48 5.49
C ILE A 33 16.83 26.34 4.23
N PHE A 34 16.52 27.62 4.45
CA PHE A 34 16.80 28.80 3.64
C PHE A 34 16.86 28.67 2.12
N CYS A 35 15.74 28.99 1.46
CA CYS A 35 15.72 29.83 0.27
C CYS A 35 14.34 30.54 0.19
N ARG A 36 14.32 31.87 0.16
CA ARG A 36 13.21 32.70 -0.36
C ARG A 36 13.75 33.55 -1.51
N PRO A 37 12.94 33.93 -2.52
CA PRO A 37 11.46 34.01 -2.50
C PRO A 37 10.78 33.28 -3.68
N PRO A 38 9.44 33.40 -3.83
CA PRO A 38 8.39 32.69 -3.10
C PRO A 38 7.79 31.58 -3.98
N CYS A 39 8.17 30.33 -3.75
CA CYS A 39 7.51 29.19 -4.39
C CYS A 39 6.72 28.42 -3.33
N LEU A 40 5.45 28.17 -3.66
CA LEU A 40 4.39 27.66 -2.80
C LEU A 40 4.81 26.37 -2.07
N VAL A 41 4.97 26.48 -0.75
CA VAL A 41 5.18 25.36 0.16
C VAL A 41 3.94 24.47 0.09
N SER A 42 4.12 23.18 -0.19
CA SER A 42 3.09 22.16 -0.02
C SER A 42 2.56 22.25 1.42
N ASN A 43 1.29 22.61 1.60
CA ASN A 43 0.69 22.67 2.94
C ASN A 43 0.75 21.27 3.58
N PRO A 44 1.48 21.08 4.69
CA PRO A 44 1.46 19.82 5.42
C PRO A 44 0.04 19.52 5.92
N LEU A 45 -0.29 18.24 6.17
CA LEU A 45 -1.58 17.84 6.72
C LEU A 45 -1.70 18.30 8.17
N THR A 46 -2.08 19.55 8.35
CA THR A 46 -2.21 20.18 9.65
C THR A 46 -3.66 20.40 10.03
N TYR A 47 -3.93 20.20 11.32
CA TYR A 47 -5.25 20.33 11.90
C TYR A 47 -5.18 21.04 13.25
N TRP A 48 -6.20 21.85 13.54
CA TRP A 48 -6.31 22.52 14.82
C TRP A 48 -6.73 21.54 15.93
N TYR A 49 -5.86 21.39 16.91
CA TYR A 49 -6.06 20.63 18.14
C TYR A 49 -6.42 21.57 19.29
N ASN A 50 -7.49 21.24 20.01
CA ASN A 50 -7.77 21.85 21.31
C ASN A 50 -7.30 20.89 22.40
N LEU A 51 -6.16 21.19 23.02
CA LEU A 51 -5.66 20.44 24.18
C LEU A 51 -6.23 21.00 25.47
N SER A 52 -6.54 20.13 26.41
CA SER A 52 -6.94 20.46 27.77
C SER A 52 -6.36 19.46 28.76
N TYR A 53 -5.97 19.95 29.92
CA TYR A 53 -5.35 19.16 30.98
C TYR A 53 -5.61 19.83 32.34
N SER A 54 -5.77 19.01 33.38
CA SER A 54 -5.85 19.45 34.78
C SER A 54 -6.85 20.60 35.05
N GLY A 55 -7.98 20.64 34.33
CA GLY A 55 -9.00 21.69 34.47
C GLY A 55 -8.59 23.09 34.00
N LYS A 56 -7.44 23.24 33.33
CA LYS A 56 -6.99 24.52 32.75
C LYS A 56 -7.72 24.82 31.43
N LYS A 57 -7.73 26.12 31.06
CA LYS A 57 -8.30 26.63 29.80
C LYS A 57 -7.70 25.90 28.60
N SER A 58 -8.55 25.50 27.65
CA SER A 58 -8.13 24.82 26.42
C SER A 58 -7.14 25.66 25.62
N ILE A 59 -6.09 25.02 25.10
CA ILE A 59 -5.11 25.63 24.21
C ILE A 59 -5.34 25.12 22.79
N THR A 60 -5.43 26.04 21.84
CA THR A 60 -5.56 25.72 20.42
C THR A 60 -4.19 25.76 19.78
N VAL A 61 -3.78 24.64 19.20
CA VAL A 61 -2.46 24.45 18.59
C VAL A 61 -2.59 23.68 17.29
N GLU A 62 -1.65 23.88 16.38
CA GLU A 62 -1.62 23.14 15.13
C GLU A 62 -0.92 21.79 15.35
N ALA A 63 -1.54 20.71 14.87
CA ALA A 63 -0.99 19.36 14.89
C ALA A 63 -0.81 18.86 13.46
N MET A 64 0.36 18.32 13.16
CA MET A 64 0.66 17.68 11.88
C MET A 64 0.42 16.18 11.98
N ILE A 65 -0.29 15.61 11.00
CA ILE A 65 -0.36 14.15 10.83
C ILE A 65 0.86 13.69 10.03
N ASP A 66 1.65 12.77 10.59
CA ASP A 66 2.86 12.25 9.96
C ASP A 66 2.94 10.72 10.04
N SER A 67 2.70 10.06 8.91
CA SER A 67 2.85 8.60 8.81
C SER A 67 4.29 8.09 8.92
N GLY A 68 5.28 8.98 8.83
CA GLY A 68 6.68 8.69 9.08
C GLY A 68 7.09 8.74 10.55
N ALA A 69 6.32 9.43 11.40
CA ALA A 69 6.58 9.50 12.83
C ALA A 69 6.23 8.19 13.53
N SER A 70 7.19 7.59 14.22
CA SER A 70 6.99 6.32 14.94
C SER A 70 6.21 6.47 16.26
N ASN A 71 6.07 7.69 16.78
CA ASN A 71 5.24 8.00 17.94
C ASN A 71 4.51 9.33 17.79
N CYS A 72 3.77 9.77 18.80
CA CYS A 72 3.19 11.11 18.87
C CYS A 72 4.08 12.03 19.70
N PHE A 73 4.29 13.25 19.23
CA PHE A 73 5.28 14.17 19.80
C PHE A 73 4.69 15.54 20.09
N ILE A 74 5.25 16.20 21.09
CA ILE A 74 4.93 17.57 21.46
C ILE A 74 6.21 18.38 21.64
N ASP A 75 6.18 19.63 21.19
CA ASP A 75 7.33 20.52 21.30
C ASP A 75 7.59 20.99 22.74
N THR A 76 8.86 21.02 23.12
CA THR A 76 9.31 21.44 24.45
C THR A 76 8.96 22.90 24.75
N ALA A 77 9.02 23.80 23.76
CA ALA A 77 8.66 25.18 23.98
C ALA A 77 7.16 25.33 24.24
N LEU A 78 6.32 24.50 23.61
CA LEU A 78 4.87 24.43 23.90
C LEU A 78 4.62 23.93 25.33
N VAL A 79 5.30 22.86 25.73
CA VAL A 79 5.22 22.30 27.09
C VAL A 79 5.62 23.34 28.14
N SER A 80 6.73 24.05 27.93
CA SER A 80 7.20 25.09 28.84
C SER A 80 6.25 26.28 28.88
N LYS A 81 5.82 26.79 27.72
CA LYS A 81 4.94 27.97 27.60
C LYS A 81 3.62 27.81 28.34
N PHE A 82 3.02 26.62 28.28
CA PHE A 82 1.74 26.35 28.92
C PHE A 82 1.87 25.58 30.25
N SER A 83 3.09 25.24 30.67
CA SER A 83 3.36 24.46 31.87
C SER A 83 2.56 23.14 31.88
N ILE A 84 2.68 22.38 30.79
CA ILE A 84 2.06 21.07 30.62
C ILE A 84 2.81 20.08 31.52
N PRO A 85 2.14 19.31 32.41
CA PRO A 85 2.82 18.32 33.24
C PRO A 85 3.44 17.20 32.41
N VAL A 86 4.67 16.81 32.78
CA VAL A 86 5.45 15.75 32.13
C VAL A 86 5.91 14.71 33.15
N LEU A 87 6.08 13.49 32.68
CA LEU A 87 6.60 12.34 33.41
C LEU A 87 7.94 11.93 32.80
N ASN A 88 8.82 11.35 33.62
CA ASN A 88 10.01 10.69 33.11
C ASN A 88 9.63 9.31 32.55
N LYS A 89 10.18 8.96 31.40
CA LYS A 89 10.00 7.64 30.79
C LYS A 89 10.90 6.62 31.49
N ASP A 90 10.37 5.43 31.73
CA ASP A 90 11.15 4.31 32.27
C ASP A 90 12.27 3.87 31.32
N VAL A 91 12.05 4.02 30.01
CA VAL A 91 13.00 3.68 28.94
C VAL A 91 13.15 4.89 28.00
N PRO A 92 14.33 5.55 27.97
CA PRO A 92 14.60 6.62 27.02
C PRO A 92 14.56 6.12 25.56
N VAL A 93 14.07 6.96 24.65
CA VAL A 93 13.90 6.63 23.23
C VAL A 93 14.80 7.52 22.37
N HIS A 94 15.65 6.92 21.54
CA HIS A 94 16.43 7.67 20.55
C HIS A 94 15.58 7.95 19.31
N ILE A 95 15.56 9.22 18.90
CA ILE A 95 14.87 9.65 17.69
C ILE A 95 15.88 9.91 16.59
N GLN A 96 15.69 9.24 15.46
CA GLN A 96 16.45 9.45 14.25
C GLN A 96 15.54 9.97 13.14
N VAL A 97 15.99 11.02 12.45
CA VAL A 97 15.34 11.50 11.23
C VAL A 97 15.89 10.78 9.99
N VAL A 98 15.17 10.90 8.87
CA VAL A 98 15.43 10.14 7.64
C VAL A 98 16.83 10.31 7.07
N ASP A 99 17.43 11.50 7.26
CA ASP A 99 18.80 11.79 6.83
C ASP A 99 19.87 11.16 7.74
N GLY A 100 19.43 10.42 8.77
CA GLY A 100 20.27 9.75 9.74
C GLY A 100 20.67 10.63 10.92
N SER A 101 20.34 11.92 10.93
CA SER A 101 20.63 12.81 12.06
C SER A 101 19.70 12.53 13.24
N SER A 102 20.18 12.80 14.46
CA SER A 102 19.36 12.70 15.67
C SER A 102 18.57 13.99 15.88
N LEU A 103 17.28 13.87 16.23
CA LEU A 103 16.47 15.03 16.54
C LEU A 103 16.68 15.45 18.01
N GLY A 104 17.32 16.61 18.23
CA GLY A 104 17.57 17.17 19.55
C GLY A 104 18.92 16.75 20.18
N ALA A 105 19.14 17.15 21.44
CA ALA A 105 20.42 17.02 22.15
C ALA A 105 20.66 15.65 22.81
N GLY A 106 19.82 14.63 22.57
CA GLY A 106 19.90 13.34 23.23
C GLY A 106 18.62 12.50 23.12
N PRO A 107 18.52 11.37 23.85
CA PRO A 107 17.32 10.55 23.85
C PRO A 107 16.14 11.29 24.47
N VAL A 108 14.92 10.98 24.01
CA VAL A 108 13.68 11.42 24.63
C VAL A 108 13.48 10.68 25.94
N THR A 109 13.52 11.43 27.02
CA THR A 109 13.39 10.93 28.39
C THR A 109 12.09 11.35 29.06
N LYS A 110 11.27 12.18 28.40
CA LYS A 110 10.05 12.76 28.96
C LYS A 110 8.85 12.56 28.05
N GLU A 111 7.70 12.35 28.67
CA GLU A 111 6.40 12.29 28.00
C GLU A 111 5.38 13.12 28.79
N THR A 112 4.32 13.61 28.15
CA THR A 112 3.26 14.33 28.87
C THR A 112 2.40 13.36 29.67
N ILE A 113 1.74 13.87 30.71
CA ILE A 113 0.52 13.22 31.19
C ILE A 113 -0.49 13.08 30.03
N PRO A 114 -1.46 12.16 30.11
CA PRO A 114 -2.49 12.06 29.07
C PRO A 114 -3.27 13.37 28.96
N LEU A 115 -3.24 14.00 27.79
CA LEU A 115 -3.91 15.27 27.50
C LEU A 115 -5.23 14.99 26.78
N SER A 116 -6.30 15.65 27.23
CA SER A 116 -7.58 15.57 26.52
C SER A 116 -7.52 16.46 25.29
N SER A 117 -7.59 15.85 24.13
CA SER A 117 -7.45 16.52 22.84
C SER A 117 -8.77 16.48 22.10
N THR A 118 -9.21 17.60 21.52
CA THR A 118 -10.38 17.65 20.65
C THR A 118 -9.95 18.07 19.25
N LEU A 119 -10.35 17.28 18.26
CA LEU A 119 -10.07 17.51 16.85
C LEU A 119 -11.37 17.64 16.06
N GLY A 120 -11.57 18.79 15.44
CA GLY A 120 -12.84 19.11 14.80
C GLY A 120 -14.01 19.15 15.80
N PRO A 121 -15.26 19.00 15.33
CA PRO A 121 -16.44 19.24 16.17
C PRO A 121 -16.78 18.11 17.14
N SER A 122 -16.38 16.87 16.84
CA SER A 122 -16.93 15.68 17.51
C SER A 122 -15.88 14.68 18.03
N HIS A 123 -14.65 14.71 17.55
CA HIS A 123 -13.62 13.77 17.96
C HIS A 123 -12.90 14.25 19.21
N ARG A 124 -12.96 13.46 20.29
CA ARG A 124 -12.22 13.70 21.53
C ARG A 124 -11.38 12.49 21.87
N GLU A 125 -10.18 12.71 22.36
CA GLU A 125 -9.27 11.64 22.73
C GLU A 125 -8.47 12.00 23.97
N LEU A 126 -7.79 11.00 24.52
CA LEU A 126 -6.83 11.14 25.60
C LEU A 126 -5.51 10.55 25.12
N LEU A 127 -4.49 11.40 24.98
CA LEU A 127 -3.22 11.02 24.37
C LEU A 127 -2.04 11.62 25.14
N SER A 128 -1.01 10.80 25.37
CA SER A 128 0.30 11.25 25.85
C SER A 128 1.24 11.46 24.67
N TYR A 129 2.12 12.45 24.79
CA TYR A 129 3.06 12.83 23.74
C TYR A 129 4.49 12.77 24.26
N ASP A 130 5.40 12.25 23.46
CA ASP A 130 6.83 12.30 23.70
C ASP A 130 7.33 13.74 23.53
N VAL A 131 8.09 14.24 24.51
CA VAL A 131 8.55 15.63 24.53
C VAL A 131 9.85 15.75 23.75
N ILE A 132 9.82 16.51 22.66
CA ILE A 132 10.96 16.73 21.77
C ILE A 132 11.21 18.23 21.57
N THR A 133 12.36 18.59 21.02
CA THR A 133 12.55 19.93 20.44
C THR A 133 12.17 19.85 18.97
N SER A 134 10.93 20.27 18.66
CA SER A 134 10.40 20.26 17.30
C SER A 134 10.60 21.64 16.67
N PRO A 135 11.20 21.72 15.48
CA PRO A 135 11.52 23.00 14.87
C PRO A 135 10.39 23.63 14.05
N VAL A 136 9.33 22.88 13.72
CA VAL A 136 8.31 23.35 12.75
C VAL A 136 6.88 23.18 13.25
N PHE A 137 6.51 22.04 13.84
CA PHE A 137 5.14 21.78 14.28
C PHE A 137 5.06 21.52 15.80
N PRO A 138 4.15 22.20 16.52
CA PRO A 138 4.01 22.03 17.97
C PRO A 138 3.56 20.64 18.39
N ILE A 139 2.78 19.95 17.55
CA ILE A 139 2.32 18.57 17.75
C ILE A 139 2.53 17.76 16.47
N ILE A 140 2.98 16.52 16.63
CA ILE A 140 3.08 15.53 15.56
C ILE A 140 2.28 14.28 15.97
N LEU A 141 1.35 13.85 15.11
CA LEU A 141 0.54 12.65 15.29
C LEU A 141 1.09 11.54 14.40
N GLY A 142 1.77 10.59 15.02
CA GLY A 142 2.45 9.50 14.32
C GLY A 142 1.65 8.21 14.17
N LEU A 143 2.36 7.15 13.82
CA LEU A 143 1.83 5.82 13.57
C LEU A 143 0.94 5.25 14.69
N PRO A 144 1.23 5.43 16.00
CA PRO A 144 0.34 4.93 17.04
C PRO A 144 -1.05 5.57 17.01
N TRP A 145 -1.13 6.88 16.74
CA TRP A 145 -2.39 7.59 16.59
C TRP A 145 -3.11 7.16 15.30
N LEU A 146 -2.39 7.07 14.18
CA LEU A 146 -2.94 6.61 12.90
C LEU A 146 -3.53 5.20 13.01
N ARG A 147 -2.81 4.25 13.63
CA ARG A 147 -3.27 2.87 13.83
C ARG A 147 -4.45 2.78 14.79
N ARG A 148 -4.47 3.62 15.83
CA ARG A 148 -5.56 3.63 16.83
C ARG A 148 -6.86 4.15 16.24
N HIS A 149 -6.79 5.24 15.48
CA HIS A 149 -7.98 5.95 15.00
C HIS A 149 -8.42 5.53 13.61
N ASP A 150 -7.52 4.95 12.81
CA ASP A 150 -7.71 4.53 11.41
C ASP A 150 -8.54 5.58 10.62
N PRO A 151 -8.06 6.84 10.56
CA PRO A 151 -8.84 7.91 10.00
C PRO A 151 -8.84 7.88 8.47
N ILE A 152 -9.93 8.33 7.87
CA ILE A 152 -9.99 8.61 6.44
C ILE A 152 -9.72 10.10 6.23
N ILE A 153 -8.66 10.42 5.50
CA ILE A 153 -8.36 11.78 5.04
C ILE A 153 -8.94 11.93 3.63
N ARG A 154 -9.91 12.83 3.47
CA ARG A 154 -10.35 13.28 2.13
C ARG A 154 -9.36 14.30 1.62
N TRP A 155 -8.34 13.84 0.91
CA TRP A 155 -7.23 14.65 0.41
C TRP A 155 -7.66 15.89 -0.38
N SER A 156 -8.74 15.81 -1.17
CA SER A 156 -9.24 16.94 -1.95
C SER A 156 -9.82 18.09 -1.11
N SER A 157 -10.32 17.79 0.09
CA SER A 157 -10.93 18.78 1.00
C SER A 157 -10.14 18.98 2.30
N GLY A 158 -9.09 18.20 2.52
CA GLY A 158 -8.42 18.08 3.81
C GLY A 158 -9.31 17.53 4.93
N GLN A 159 -10.52 17.03 4.64
CA GLN A 159 -11.44 16.62 5.71
C GLN A 159 -11.00 15.31 6.36
N LEU A 160 -10.98 15.29 7.68
CA LEU A 160 -10.64 14.11 8.47
C LEU A 160 -11.91 13.43 8.99
N LEU A 161 -12.04 12.13 8.74
CA LEU A 161 -13.16 11.29 9.15
C LEU A 161 -12.67 10.15 10.04
N PHE A 162 -13.51 9.75 11.01
CA PHE A 162 -13.17 8.77 12.04
C PHE A 162 -14.12 7.56 12.01
N PRO A 163 -14.06 6.70 10.99
CA PRO A 163 -15.02 5.61 10.82
C PRO A 163 -14.77 4.42 11.75
N SER A 164 -13.58 4.32 12.36
CA SER A 164 -13.15 3.14 13.12
C SER A 164 -14.05 2.82 14.31
N LEU A 165 -14.16 1.53 14.65
CA LEU A 165 -14.94 1.07 15.80
C LEU A 165 -14.47 1.70 17.10
N HIS A 166 -13.15 1.93 17.24
CA HIS A 166 -12.57 2.62 18.39
C HIS A 166 -13.12 4.04 18.50
N CYS A 167 -13.03 4.83 17.41
CA CYS A 167 -13.51 6.20 17.41
C CYS A 167 -15.01 6.30 17.72
N ARG A 168 -15.83 5.43 17.14
CA ARG A 168 -17.29 5.40 17.39
C ARG A 168 -17.65 5.14 18.85
N LYS A 169 -16.90 4.27 19.53
CA LYS A 169 -17.21 3.86 20.92
C LYS A 169 -16.57 4.77 21.96
N VAL A 170 -15.38 5.28 21.69
CA VAL A 170 -14.52 5.93 22.69
C VAL A 170 -14.39 7.43 22.43
N CYS A 171 -14.20 7.83 21.17
CA CYS A 171 -13.79 9.19 20.84
C CYS A 171 -14.97 10.11 20.49
N LEU A 172 -16.00 9.57 19.85
CA LEU A 172 -17.19 10.28 19.44
C LEU A 172 -18.26 10.10 20.53
N ARG A 173 -18.52 11.14 21.33
CA ARG A 173 -19.63 11.12 22.31
C ARG A 173 -20.96 11.44 21.62
N GLU A 174 -22.03 10.80 22.09
CA GLU A 174 -23.40 10.76 21.55
C GLU A 174 -23.85 12.02 20.80
N VAL A 175 -23.85 11.93 19.47
CA VAL A 175 -24.91 12.54 18.68
C VAL A 175 -25.96 11.45 18.52
N THR A 176 -26.96 11.50 19.41
CA THR A 176 -28.14 10.65 19.34
C THR A 176 -28.86 10.85 18.01
N THR A 177 -29.21 9.71 17.38
CA THR A 177 -30.30 9.57 16.42
C THR A 177 -30.24 10.37 15.10
N THR A 178 -29.23 10.10 14.24
CA THR A 178 -29.45 10.02 12.76
C THR A 178 -28.31 9.38 11.93
N LEU A 179 -27.39 8.61 12.53
CA LEU A 179 -26.26 7.99 11.81
C LEU A 179 -26.25 6.45 11.82
N CYS A 180 -27.39 5.82 12.11
CA CYS A 180 -27.54 4.35 12.12
C CYS A 180 -27.80 3.72 10.73
N SER A 181 -27.51 4.41 9.64
CA SER A 181 -27.66 3.89 8.27
C SER A 181 -26.35 3.80 7.47
N ILE A 182 -25.21 3.66 8.16
CA ILE A 182 -23.94 3.24 7.53
C ILE A 182 -23.47 1.94 8.20
N LEU A 183 -24.32 0.92 8.09
CA LEU A 183 -23.87 -0.47 8.04
C LEU A 183 -23.37 -0.72 6.61
N ASP A 184 -22.36 -1.59 6.47
CA ASP A 184 -21.68 -2.03 5.23
C ASP A 184 -20.58 -1.11 4.67
N LEU A 185 -19.36 -1.20 5.23
CA LEU A 185 -18.10 -0.86 4.53
C LEU A 185 -17.04 -1.98 4.58
N HIS A 186 -17.43 -3.21 4.93
CA HIS A 186 -16.75 -4.43 4.48
C HIS A 186 -17.37 -4.99 3.18
N LYS A 187 -18.08 -4.15 2.43
CA LYS A 187 -18.17 -4.29 0.97
C LYS A 187 -17.29 -3.20 0.40
N THR A 188 -16.48 -3.53 -0.60
CA THR A 188 -15.88 -2.53 -1.49
C THR A 188 -16.95 -1.49 -1.82
N PRO A 189 -16.70 -0.18 -1.66
CA PRO A 189 -17.71 0.81 -2.03
C PRO A 189 -17.88 0.74 -3.55
N SER A 190 -18.90 0.01 -3.99
CA SER A 190 -19.35 -0.07 -5.37
C SER A 190 -20.00 1.25 -5.86
N ASN A 191 -19.75 2.36 -5.17
CA ASN A 191 -20.16 3.71 -5.56
C ASN A 191 -19.11 4.74 -5.12
N VAL A 192 -17.88 4.61 -5.60
CA VAL A 192 -17.03 5.80 -5.80
C VAL A 192 -17.75 6.66 -6.83
N THR A 193 -18.33 7.80 -6.42
CA THR A 193 -18.87 8.76 -7.38
C THR A 193 -17.68 9.36 -8.12
N LEU A 194 -17.46 8.89 -9.35
CA LEU A 194 -16.39 9.39 -10.19
C LEU A 194 -16.55 10.91 -10.35
N PRO A 195 -15.45 11.68 -10.21
CA PRO A 195 -15.44 13.09 -10.57
C PRO A 195 -16.03 13.30 -11.96
N GLN A 196 -16.68 14.46 -12.19
CA GLN A 196 -17.37 14.76 -13.46
C GLN A 196 -16.48 14.49 -14.69
N VAL A 197 -15.19 14.78 -14.59
CA VAL A 197 -14.18 14.56 -15.63
C VAL A 197 -13.98 13.08 -15.99
N TYR A 198 -14.20 12.16 -15.04
CA TYR A 198 -14.07 10.71 -15.24
C TYR A 198 -15.40 10.00 -15.44
N GLN A 199 -16.51 10.74 -15.41
CA GLN A 199 -17.85 10.17 -15.51
C GLN A 199 -18.08 9.47 -16.86
N SER A 200 -17.43 9.95 -17.92
CA SER A 200 -17.43 9.30 -19.25
C SER A 200 -16.69 7.96 -19.29
N PHE A 201 -15.83 7.68 -18.30
CA PHE A 201 -15.03 6.44 -18.21
C PHE A 201 -15.54 5.52 -17.09
N LYS A 202 -16.80 5.68 -16.68
CA LYS A 202 -17.38 4.96 -15.55
C LYS A 202 -17.29 3.44 -15.66
N ASP A 203 -17.37 2.94 -16.88
CA ASP A 203 -17.15 1.54 -17.25
C ASP A 203 -15.74 1.04 -16.89
N VAL A 204 -14.70 1.87 -17.03
CA VAL A 204 -13.30 1.51 -16.72
C VAL A 204 -13.04 1.36 -15.21
N PHE A 205 -13.85 2.05 -14.39
CA PHE A 205 -13.78 2.04 -12.93
C PHE A 205 -14.81 1.10 -12.29
N ASP A 206 -15.70 0.50 -13.07
CA ASP A 206 -16.68 -0.46 -12.59
C ASP A 206 -15.99 -1.78 -12.19
N GLU A 207 -16.42 -2.37 -11.07
CA GLU A 207 -15.95 -3.70 -10.68
C GLU A 207 -16.64 -4.80 -11.51
N ARG A 208 -17.77 -4.48 -12.16
CA ARG A 208 -18.54 -5.36 -13.05
C ARG A 208 -17.74 -5.61 -14.34
N GLY A 209 -16.96 -6.69 -14.36
CA GLY A 209 -16.16 -7.12 -15.51
C GLY A 209 -14.70 -7.40 -15.23
N VAL A 210 -14.19 -7.08 -14.02
CA VAL A 210 -12.81 -7.46 -13.60
C VAL A 210 -12.65 -8.97 -13.54
N ASP A 211 -13.71 -9.65 -13.13
CA ASP A 211 -13.78 -11.11 -13.01
C ASP A 211 -14.22 -11.78 -14.32
N ALA A 212 -14.46 -11.01 -15.38
CA ALA A 212 -14.77 -11.57 -16.68
C ALA A 212 -13.49 -12.07 -17.35
N LEU A 213 -13.58 -13.24 -17.95
CA LEU A 213 -12.50 -13.84 -18.71
C LEU A 213 -12.19 -12.98 -19.96
N PRO A 214 -10.98 -12.43 -20.12
CA PRO A 214 -10.66 -11.63 -21.29
C PRO A 214 -10.67 -12.48 -22.57
N PRO A 215 -11.02 -11.90 -23.73
CA PRO A 215 -10.89 -12.60 -25.01
C PRO A 215 -9.41 -12.84 -25.34
N HIS A 216 -9.14 -13.83 -26.20
CA HIS A 216 -7.81 -14.05 -26.77
C HIS A 216 -7.39 -12.90 -27.69
N ARG A 217 -6.11 -12.56 -27.66
CA ARG A 217 -5.54 -11.42 -28.39
C ARG A 217 -4.12 -11.73 -28.89
N PRO A 218 -3.58 -10.96 -29.86
CA PRO A 218 -2.26 -11.25 -30.44
C PRO A 218 -1.08 -11.19 -29.45
N TYR A 219 -1.28 -10.63 -28.26
CA TYR A 219 -0.28 -10.45 -27.21
C TYR A 219 -0.54 -11.34 -25.98
N ASP A 220 -1.37 -12.37 -26.13
CA ASP A 220 -1.52 -13.41 -25.12
C ASP A 220 -0.16 -14.01 -24.77
N CYS A 221 0.02 -14.41 -23.51
CA CYS A 221 1.31 -14.85 -23.00
C CYS A 221 1.72 -16.19 -23.63
N PRO A 222 2.75 -16.22 -24.51
CA PRO A 222 3.28 -17.46 -25.01
C PRO A 222 4.16 -18.13 -23.95
N ILE A 223 4.18 -19.45 -23.93
CA ILE A 223 5.06 -20.26 -23.09
C ILE A 223 5.85 -21.19 -24.02
N ASP A 224 6.75 -20.60 -24.80
CA ASP A 224 7.60 -21.33 -25.74
C ASP A 224 8.64 -22.16 -24.95
N LEU A 225 8.60 -23.49 -25.12
CA LEU A 225 9.52 -24.40 -24.45
C LEU A 225 10.76 -24.63 -25.32
N LEU A 226 11.90 -24.88 -24.68
CA LEU A 226 13.11 -25.31 -25.38
C LEU A 226 12.86 -26.64 -26.12
N PRO A 227 13.33 -26.80 -27.38
CA PRO A 227 13.15 -28.03 -28.13
C PRO A 227 13.68 -29.25 -27.37
N GLY A 228 12.87 -30.30 -27.24
CA GLY A 228 13.24 -31.54 -26.55
C GLY A 228 13.29 -31.45 -25.02
N ALA A 229 12.85 -30.35 -24.41
CA ALA A 229 12.83 -30.23 -22.96
C ALA A 229 11.82 -31.21 -22.31
N PRO A 230 12.18 -31.82 -21.16
CA PRO A 230 11.26 -32.70 -20.44
C PRO A 230 10.11 -31.89 -19.84
N ILE A 231 8.91 -32.48 -19.85
CA ILE A 231 7.72 -31.87 -19.25
C ILE A 231 7.90 -31.82 -17.73
N PRO A 232 7.72 -30.66 -17.07
CA PRO A 232 8.00 -30.52 -15.66
C PRO A 232 6.90 -31.17 -14.82
N TYR A 233 7.34 -32.00 -13.86
CA TYR A 233 6.46 -32.61 -12.86
C TYR A 233 6.85 -32.13 -11.46
N GLY A 234 5.97 -31.33 -10.87
CA GLY A 234 6.14 -30.74 -9.55
C GLY A 234 5.65 -31.67 -8.44
N ARG A 235 6.31 -31.56 -7.28
CA ARG A 235 5.89 -32.23 -6.04
C ARG A 235 4.62 -31.59 -5.48
N LEU A 236 3.80 -32.39 -4.81
CA LEU A 236 2.72 -31.88 -3.97
C LEU A 236 3.32 -31.36 -2.66
N TYR A 237 2.95 -30.14 -2.28
CA TYR A 237 3.34 -29.56 -1.01
C TYR A 237 2.32 -29.96 0.07
N PRO A 238 2.78 -30.36 1.28
CA PRO A 238 1.88 -30.54 2.40
C PRO A 238 1.32 -29.18 2.82
N LEU A 239 0.00 -29.12 3.00
CA LEU A 239 -0.72 -27.92 3.43
C LEU A 239 -1.44 -28.23 4.75
N SER A 240 -1.42 -27.26 5.66
CA SER A 240 -2.18 -27.28 6.91
C SER A 240 -3.69 -27.13 6.64
N GLU A 241 -4.53 -27.50 7.62
CA GLU A 241 -5.98 -27.42 7.47
C GLU A 241 -6.48 -26.00 7.11
N PRO A 242 -5.98 -24.91 7.73
CA PRO A 242 -6.36 -23.55 7.32
C PRO A 242 -5.94 -23.21 5.88
N GLU A 243 -4.76 -23.67 5.45
CA GLU A 243 -4.30 -23.48 4.07
C GLU A 243 -5.16 -24.25 3.06
N LEU A 244 -5.68 -25.41 3.44
CA LEU A 244 -6.57 -26.21 2.60
C LEU A 244 -7.93 -25.55 2.40
N VAL A 245 -8.50 -24.94 3.45
CA VAL A 245 -9.74 -24.15 3.33
C VAL A 245 -9.54 -23.00 2.35
N ILE A 246 -8.47 -22.22 2.52
CA ILE A 246 -8.15 -21.08 1.65
C ILE A 246 -7.86 -21.55 0.21
N LEU A 247 -7.19 -22.68 0.04
CA LEU A 247 -6.93 -23.26 -1.27
C LEU A 247 -8.24 -23.66 -1.97
N LYS A 248 -9.19 -24.24 -1.23
CA LYS A 248 -10.47 -24.66 -1.79
C LYS A 248 -11.28 -23.45 -2.27
N GLU A 249 -11.37 -22.41 -1.43
CA GLU A 249 -11.99 -21.13 -1.79
C GLU A 249 -11.33 -20.52 -3.04
N TYR A 250 -10.00 -20.48 -3.06
CA TYR A 250 -9.24 -19.99 -4.21
C TYR A 250 -9.57 -20.76 -5.51
N ILE A 251 -9.61 -22.09 -5.45
CA ILE A 251 -9.93 -22.93 -6.61
C ILE A 251 -11.35 -22.65 -7.09
N ASP A 252 -12.32 -22.64 -6.18
CA ASP A 252 -13.74 -22.46 -6.54
C ASP A 252 -14.01 -21.09 -7.14
N GLU A 253 -13.42 -20.03 -6.57
CA GLU A 253 -13.51 -18.68 -7.13
C GLU A 253 -12.89 -18.60 -8.53
N ASN A 254 -11.69 -19.15 -8.73
CA ASN A 254 -11.02 -19.05 -10.03
C ASN A 254 -11.66 -19.94 -11.09
N LEU A 255 -12.28 -21.06 -10.70
CA LEU A 255 -13.13 -21.88 -11.59
C LEU A 255 -14.38 -21.11 -12.00
N ALA A 256 -15.07 -20.46 -11.06
CA ALA A 256 -16.26 -19.66 -11.34
C ALA A 256 -15.97 -18.49 -12.29
N LYS A 257 -14.78 -17.88 -12.17
CA LYS A 257 -14.30 -16.81 -13.07
C LYS A 257 -13.79 -17.33 -14.42
N GLY A 258 -13.57 -18.64 -14.54
CA GLY A 258 -12.95 -19.27 -15.71
C GLY A 258 -11.45 -18.99 -15.84
N PHE A 259 -10.81 -18.38 -14.82
CA PHE A 259 -9.36 -18.11 -14.79
C PHE A 259 -8.53 -19.39 -14.70
N ILE A 260 -9.11 -20.44 -14.12
CA ILE A 260 -8.58 -21.80 -14.18
C ILE A 260 -9.65 -22.76 -14.70
N ARG A 261 -9.22 -23.93 -15.16
CA ARG A 261 -10.10 -25.05 -15.52
C ARG A 261 -9.48 -26.39 -15.09
N PRO A 262 -10.26 -27.46 -14.92
CA PRO A 262 -9.71 -28.80 -14.71
C PRO A 262 -8.75 -29.19 -15.84
N SER A 263 -7.65 -29.86 -15.50
CA SER A 263 -6.59 -30.20 -16.45
C SER A 263 -6.28 -31.70 -16.46
N THR A 264 -6.01 -32.23 -17.64
CA THR A 264 -5.42 -33.57 -17.88
C THR A 264 -3.99 -33.46 -18.39
N SER A 265 -3.35 -32.30 -18.18
CA SER A 265 -2.01 -31.99 -18.66
C SER A 265 -0.96 -33.02 -18.18
N PRO A 266 0.04 -33.34 -19.01
CA PRO A 266 1.21 -34.11 -18.57
C PRO A 266 2.11 -33.30 -17.62
N ALA A 267 2.01 -31.97 -17.61
CA ALA A 267 2.72 -31.11 -16.67
C ALA A 267 1.93 -30.97 -15.36
N GLY A 268 2.59 -30.56 -14.28
CA GLY A 268 1.86 -30.24 -13.05
C GLY A 268 2.74 -29.67 -11.96
N ALA A 269 2.75 -28.35 -11.79
CA ALA A 269 3.48 -27.66 -10.73
C ALA A 269 2.81 -27.81 -9.35
N GLY A 270 3.59 -27.73 -8.27
CA GLY A 270 3.02 -27.73 -6.91
C GLY A 270 2.56 -26.33 -6.49
N ILE A 271 1.44 -26.24 -5.77
CA ILE A 271 0.96 -25.00 -5.15
C ILE A 271 1.29 -24.97 -3.65
N PHE A 272 1.71 -23.83 -3.14
CA PHE A 272 1.99 -23.59 -1.72
C PHE A 272 1.59 -22.15 -1.33
N PHE A 273 1.65 -21.81 -0.04
CA PHE A 273 1.31 -20.47 0.43
C PHE A 273 2.53 -19.69 0.94
N VAL A 274 2.47 -18.37 0.73
CA VAL A 274 3.41 -17.41 1.32
C VAL A 274 2.63 -16.42 2.18
N ALA A 275 3.11 -16.17 3.40
CA ALA A 275 2.52 -15.19 4.30
C ALA A 275 2.66 -13.76 3.75
N LYS A 276 1.56 -13.03 3.72
CA LYS A 276 1.52 -11.59 3.49
C LYS A 276 1.91 -10.86 4.78
N LYS A 277 2.36 -9.62 4.64
CA LYS A 277 2.64 -8.72 5.77
C LYS A 277 1.39 -8.40 6.61
N ASP A 278 0.20 -8.52 6.02
CA ASP A 278 -1.10 -8.29 6.66
C ASP A 278 -1.66 -9.53 7.39
N GLY A 279 -0.91 -10.65 7.41
CA GLY A 279 -1.34 -11.92 8.02
C GLY A 279 -2.15 -12.82 7.10
N GLY A 280 -2.54 -12.37 5.89
CA GLY A 280 -3.18 -13.21 4.89
C GLY A 280 -2.20 -14.17 4.20
N LEU A 281 -2.70 -15.15 3.46
CA LEU A 281 -1.89 -16.09 2.68
C LEU A 281 -2.02 -15.81 1.17
N ARG A 282 -0.93 -15.95 0.42
CA ARG A 282 -0.91 -15.87 -1.05
C ARG A 282 -0.67 -17.25 -1.63
N PRO A 283 -1.57 -17.77 -2.48
CA PRO A 283 -1.28 -18.97 -3.25
C PRO A 283 -0.14 -18.68 -4.23
N CYS A 284 0.84 -19.56 -4.28
CA CYS A 284 2.01 -19.49 -5.15
C CYS A 284 2.20 -20.85 -5.82
N VAL A 285 2.16 -20.85 -7.15
CA VAL A 285 2.46 -22.04 -7.95
C VAL A 285 3.95 -22.04 -8.28
N ASP A 286 4.62 -23.15 -7.99
CA ASP A 286 6.06 -23.30 -8.19
C ASP A 286 6.42 -23.58 -9.66
N TYR A 287 6.44 -22.54 -10.47
CA TYR A 287 6.82 -22.63 -11.88
C TYR A 287 8.33 -22.64 -12.11
N ARG A 288 9.19 -22.82 -11.11
CA ARG A 288 10.65 -22.79 -11.32
C ARG A 288 11.11 -23.79 -12.38
N ALA A 289 10.61 -25.02 -12.33
CA ALA A 289 10.94 -26.06 -13.30
C ALA A 289 10.48 -25.68 -14.72
N LEU A 290 9.24 -25.17 -14.86
CA LEU A 290 8.71 -24.67 -16.13
C LEU A 290 9.55 -23.49 -16.66
N ASN A 291 9.89 -22.53 -15.80
CA ASN A 291 10.68 -21.35 -16.15
C ASN A 291 12.09 -21.70 -16.62
N HIS A 292 12.70 -22.77 -16.11
CA HIS A 292 14.02 -23.24 -16.56
C HIS A 292 14.01 -23.73 -18.00
N ILE A 293 12.89 -24.31 -18.45
CA ILE A 293 12.74 -24.87 -19.80
C ILE A 293 12.01 -23.92 -20.76
N THR A 294 11.59 -22.75 -20.29
CA THR A 294 10.91 -21.74 -21.13
C THR A 294 11.95 -20.84 -21.79
N VAL A 295 11.76 -20.56 -23.08
CA VAL A 295 12.56 -19.60 -23.83
C VAL A 295 12.33 -18.21 -23.23
N LYS A 296 13.39 -17.61 -22.67
CA LYS A 296 13.30 -16.32 -21.97
C LYS A 296 13.05 -15.18 -22.95
N ASN A 297 11.97 -14.44 -22.73
CA ASN A 297 11.69 -13.21 -23.45
C ASN A 297 12.60 -12.09 -22.93
N ARG A 298 13.54 -11.64 -23.76
CA ARG A 298 14.49 -10.56 -23.45
C ARG A 298 13.97 -9.18 -23.85
N TYR A 299 12.65 -9.00 -23.80
CA TYR A 299 12.03 -7.71 -24.08
C TYR A 299 12.69 -6.61 -23.23
N PRO A 300 13.10 -5.47 -23.84
CA PRO A 300 13.78 -4.41 -23.11
C PRO A 300 12.80 -3.77 -22.13
N LEU A 301 13.05 -3.97 -20.84
CA LEU A 301 12.42 -3.17 -19.80
C LEU A 301 13.19 -1.84 -19.69
N PRO A 302 12.48 -0.70 -19.65
CA PRO A 302 13.14 0.59 -19.52
C PRO A 302 13.90 0.68 -18.19
N LEU A 303 15.07 1.33 -18.21
CA LEU A 303 15.85 1.58 -17.00
C LEU A 303 15.17 2.64 -16.15
N ILE A 304 15.08 2.41 -14.83
CA ILE A 304 14.42 3.34 -13.90
C ILE A 304 15.05 4.74 -13.99
N SER A 305 16.37 4.85 -14.13
CA SER A 305 17.06 6.14 -14.29
C SER A 305 16.59 6.89 -15.53
N GLU A 306 16.48 6.21 -16.67
CA GLU A 306 15.99 6.80 -17.92
C GLU A 306 14.53 7.25 -17.77
N LEU A 307 13.71 6.48 -17.05
CA LEU A 307 12.34 6.86 -16.76
C LEU A 307 12.26 8.13 -15.89
N MET A 308 13.10 8.24 -14.87
CA MET A 308 13.14 9.41 -13.97
C MET A 308 13.64 10.66 -14.69
N ASP A 309 14.64 10.54 -15.57
CA ASP A 309 15.16 11.66 -16.35
C ASP A 309 14.09 12.27 -17.26
N ARG A 310 13.25 11.43 -17.88
CA ARG A 310 12.11 11.88 -18.72
C ARG A 310 11.03 12.60 -17.92
N LEU A 311 10.85 12.23 -16.65
CA LEU A 311 9.86 12.83 -15.77
C LEU A 311 10.32 14.14 -15.12
N LYS A 312 11.60 14.48 -15.18
CA LYS A 312 12.19 15.63 -14.45
C LYS A 312 11.55 16.98 -14.78
N THR A 313 11.01 17.16 -15.99
CA THR A 313 10.37 18.41 -16.41
C THR A 313 8.86 18.46 -16.12
N ALA A 314 8.25 17.34 -15.73
CA ALA A 314 6.83 17.27 -15.42
C ALA A 314 6.56 17.81 -14.01
N THR A 315 5.50 18.60 -13.87
CA THR A 315 5.07 19.20 -12.60
C THR A 315 3.82 18.54 -12.02
N ILE A 316 3.11 17.74 -12.83
CA ILE A 316 1.91 17.02 -12.45
C ILE A 316 2.09 15.56 -12.86
N PHE A 317 1.95 14.67 -11.89
CA PHE A 317 2.03 13.22 -12.10
C PHE A 317 0.66 12.60 -11.87
N SER A 318 0.33 11.61 -12.69
CA SER A 318 -0.85 10.77 -12.50
C SER A 318 -0.40 9.31 -12.53
N LYS A 319 -0.66 8.58 -11.46
CA LYS A 319 -0.44 7.13 -11.41
C LYS A 319 -1.69 6.42 -11.89
N LEU A 320 -1.56 5.20 -12.39
CA LEU A 320 -2.69 4.35 -12.77
C LEU A 320 -2.35 2.91 -12.38
N ASP A 321 -3.03 2.35 -11.37
CA ASP A 321 -2.81 0.97 -10.92
C ASP A 321 -3.83 0.00 -11.50
N LEU A 322 -3.33 -1.01 -12.23
CA LEU A 322 -4.13 -2.07 -12.83
C LEU A 322 -4.41 -3.21 -11.84
N LYS A 323 -5.58 -3.16 -11.20
CA LYS A 323 -6.07 -4.26 -10.35
C LYS A 323 -6.11 -5.56 -11.17
N GLY A 324 -5.46 -6.60 -10.66
CA GLY A 324 -5.43 -7.91 -11.34
C GLY A 324 -4.78 -7.88 -12.72
N ALA A 325 -3.82 -6.96 -12.95
CA ALA A 325 -3.09 -6.76 -14.21
C ALA A 325 -2.78 -8.04 -15.00
N TYR A 326 -2.27 -9.07 -14.32
CA TYR A 326 -1.93 -10.36 -14.93
C TYR A 326 -3.14 -11.14 -15.44
N ASN A 327 -4.27 -11.09 -14.72
CA ASN A 327 -5.51 -11.78 -15.09
C ASN A 327 -6.18 -11.15 -16.34
N LEU A 328 -5.75 -9.95 -16.76
CA LEU A 328 -6.24 -9.28 -17.98
C LEU A 328 -5.63 -9.83 -19.27
N ILE A 329 -4.59 -10.66 -19.17
CA ILE A 329 -3.88 -11.26 -20.30
C ILE A 329 -4.14 -12.76 -20.28
N ARG A 330 -4.53 -13.33 -21.42
CA ARG A 330 -4.73 -14.78 -21.55
C ARG A 330 -3.37 -15.49 -21.67
N VAL A 331 -3.32 -16.74 -21.25
CA VAL A 331 -2.28 -17.64 -21.76
C VAL A 331 -2.61 -17.89 -23.23
N LYS A 332 -1.59 -17.95 -24.08
CA LYS A 332 -1.78 -18.21 -25.51
C LYS A 332 -2.52 -19.53 -25.71
N GLU A 333 -3.46 -19.54 -26.65
CA GLU A 333 -4.22 -20.74 -26.98
C GLU A 333 -3.29 -21.89 -27.38
N GLY A 334 -3.44 -23.03 -26.71
CA GLY A 334 -2.60 -24.22 -26.86
C GLY A 334 -1.43 -24.30 -25.87
N ASP A 335 -1.15 -23.23 -25.12
CA ASP A 335 -0.10 -23.20 -24.09
C ASP A 335 -0.66 -23.35 -22.66
N GLU A 336 -1.98 -23.33 -22.47
CA GLU A 336 -2.63 -23.35 -21.14
C GLU A 336 -2.18 -24.56 -20.30
N TRP A 337 -2.08 -25.74 -20.93
CA TRP A 337 -1.68 -26.99 -20.27
C TRP A 337 -0.31 -26.92 -19.59
N LYS A 338 0.58 -26.03 -20.05
CA LYS A 338 1.91 -25.84 -19.46
C LYS A 338 1.83 -25.20 -18.08
N THR A 339 0.75 -24.45 -17.81
CA THR A 339 0.47 -23.81 -16.51
C THR A 339 -0.27 -24.71 -15.54
N ALA A 340 -0.39 -26.01 -15.84
CA ALA A 340 -1.07 -26.93 -14.97
C ALA A 340 -0.39 -27.01 -13.59
N PHE A 341 -1.21 -27.00 -12.54
CA PHE A 341 -0.81 -27.12 -11.16
C PHE A 341 -1.65 -28.15 -10.43
N ARG A 342 -1.01 -28.81 -9.48
CA ARG A 342 -1.54 -29.93 -8.71
C ARG A 342 -1.79 -29.49 -7.29
N SER A 343 -2.92 -29.92 -6.75
CA SER A 343 -3.31 -29.67 -5.38
C SER A 343 -3.98 -30.91 -4.78
N ARG A 344 -4.28 -30.89 -3.48
CA ARG A 344 -5.05 -31.96 -2.82
C ARG A 344 -6.45 -32.14 -3.43
N TYR A 345 -7.01 -31.09 -4.03
CA TYR A 345 -8.35 -31.08 -4.60
C TYR A 345 -8.41 -31.44 -6.09
N GLY A 346 -7.27 -31.65 -6.74
CA GLY A 346 -7.22 -32.08 -8.13
C GLY A 346 -6.12 -31.41 -8.94
N HIS A 347 -6.34 -31.43 -10.25
CA HIS A 347 -5.41 -30.92 -11.25
C HIS A 347 -6.08 -29.84 -12.10
N PHE A 348 -5.46 -28.66 -12.18
CA PHE A 348 -6.05 -27.48 -12.80
C PHE A 348 -5.00 -26.75 -13.63
N GLU A 349 -5.41 -26.02 -14.65
CA GLU A 349 -4.54 -25.17 -15.47
C GLU A 349 -5.12 -23.76 -15.58
N TYR A 350 -4.24 -22.77 -15.74
CA TYR A 350 -4.66 -21.39 -15.91
C TYR A 350 -4.99 -21.09 -17.37
N THR A 351 -6.03 -20.29 -17.55
CA THR A 351 -6.43 -19.74 -18.84
C THR A 351 -6.00 -18.27 -18.98
N VAL A 352 -5.77 -17.60 -17.85
CA VAL A 352 -5.18 -16.26 -17.75
C VAL A 352 -3.73 -16.35 -17.29
N MET A 353 -2.91 -15.35 -17.58
CA MET A 353 -1.48 -15.35 -17.24
C MET A 353 -1.29 -15.44 -15.72
N PRO A 354 -0.78 -16.56 -15.17
CA PRO A 354 -0.59 -16.69 -13.74
C PRO A 354 0.69 -15.96 -13.29
N TYR A 355 0.72 -15.63 -12.00
CA TYR A 355 1.95 -15.20 -11.34
C TYR A 355 3.00 -16.31 -11.35
N GLY A 356 4.28 -15.91 -11.37
CA GLY A 356 5.41 -16.82 -11.27
C GLY A 356 5.99 -17.31 -12.59
N LEU A 357 5.37 -17.01 -13.75
CA LEU A 357 6.00 -17.25 -15.05
C LEU A 357 7.13 -16.26 -15.32
N CYS A 358 8.27 -16.76 -15.83
CA CYS A 358 9.46 -15.94 -16.08
C CYS A 358 9.25 -14.83 -17.12
N ASN A 359 8.36 -15.05 -18.10
CA ASN A 359 8.08 -14.09 -19.17
C ASN A 359 6.91 -13.15 -18.86
N ALA A 360 6.17 -13.36 -17.75
CA ALA A 360 4.98 -12.55 -17.45
C ALA A 360 5.26 -11.03 -17.39
N PRO A 361 6.38 -10.56 -16.79
CA PRO A 361 6.70 -9.13 -16.82
C PRO A 361 6.95 -8.59 -18.23
N ALA A 362 7.66 -9.34 -19.07
CA ALA A 362 7.94 -8.95 -20.45
C ALA A 362 6.65 -8.90 -21.31
N THR A 363 5.78 -9.90 -21.15
CA THR A 363 4.48 -9.95 -21.82
C THR A 363 3.60 -8.76 -21.40
N PHE A 364 3.53 -8.47 -20.11
CA PHE A 364 2.76 -7.33 -19.62
C PHE A 364 3.31 -5.99 -20.10
N GLN A 365 4.64 -5.83 -20.14
CA GLN A 365 5.25 -4.62 -20.68
C GLN A 365 4.92 -4.43 -22.17
N CYS A 366 4.94 -5.52 -22.95
CA CYS A 366 4.54 -5.49 -24.36
C CYS A 366 3.06 -5.11 -24.52
N PHE A 367 2.18 -5.68 -23.69
CA PHE A 367 0.76 -5.32 -23.63
C PHE A 367 0.57 -3.81 -23.36
N ILE A 368 1.18 -3.27 -22.29
CA ILE A 368 1.07 -1.84 -21.99
C ILE A 368 1.66 -1.00 -23.13
N LYS A 369 2.74 -1.45 -23.76
CA LYS A 369 3.31 -0.73 -24.91
C LYS A 369 2.33 -0.57 -26.05
N LEU A 370 1.64 -1.65 -26.42
CA LEU A 370 0.69 -1.63 -27.52
C LEU A 370 -0.50 -0.71 -27.24
N PHE A 371 -1.00 -0.68 -25.99
CA PHE A 371 -2.12 0.19 -25.61
C PHE A 371 -1.77 1.68 -25.57
N PHE A 372 -0.57 2.02 -25.10
CA PHE A 372 -0.14 3.42 -24.95
C PHE A 372 0.73 3.92 -26.12
N ALA A 373 0.85 3.16 -27.21
CA ALA A 373 1.69 3.49 -28.37
C ALA A 373 1.42 4.89 -28.97
N ILE A 374 0.22 5.46 -28.75
CA ILE A 374 -0.17 6.80 -29.23
C ILE A 374 0.21 7.92 -28.23
N CYS A 375 0.47 7.62 -26.96
CA CYS A 375 0.71 8.60 -25.88
C CYS A 375 2.13 8.52 -25.27
N TRP A 376 3.08 7.89 -25.97
CA TRP A 376 4.37 7.44 -25.43
C TRP A 376 5.32 8.54 -24.91
N ILE A 377 4.98 9.81 -25.11
CA ILE A 377 5.88 10.90 -24.73
C ILE A 377 6.03 10.99 -23.20
N ASN A 378 5.05 10.55 -22.38
CA ASN A 378 5.10 10.73 -20.91
C ASN A 378 4.50 9.59 -20.04
N VAL A 379 4.30 8.36 -20.56
CA VAL A 379 3.71 7.26 -19.77
C VAL A 379 4.76 6.27 -19.29
N LEU A 380 4.82 6.05 -17.98
CA LEU A 380 5.66 5.03 -17.35
C LEU A 380 4.85 3.79 -16.97
N SER A 381 5.30 2.62 -17.41
CA SER A 381 4.79 1.33 -16.93
C SER A 381 5.89 0.57 -16.20
N TYR A 382 5.58 0.11 -15.01
CA TYR A 382 6.49 -0.71 -14.19
C TYR A 382 5.68 -1.79 -13.49
N ILE A 383 6.32 -2.93 -13.26
CA ILE A 383 5.71 -4.14 -12.72
C ILE A 383 6.41 -4.43 -11.38
N TRP A 384 5.62 -4.66 -10.33
CA TRP A 384 6.11 -5.04 -8.99
C TRP A 384 6.22 -6.55 -8.82
#